data_AF-A0A914R6R9-F1
#
_entry.id   AF-A0A914R6R9-F1
#
_cell.length_a   1.000
_cell.length_b   1.000
_cell.length_c   1.000
_cell.angle_alpha   90.00
_cell.angle_beta   90.00
_cell.angle_gamma   90.00
#
_symmetry.space_group_name_H-M   'P 1'
#
loop_
_entity.id
_entity.type
_entity.pdbx_description
1 polymer ?
#
loop_
_entity_poly.entity_id
_entity_poly.type
_entity_poly.pdbx_seq_one_letter_code
_entity_poly.pdbx_strand_id
1 'polypeptide(L)'
;MIGGQLISYLNRPETLHLSKSIIPTLFAKCIKTGMQYYNGFLEEFLYNGDVKSDPQHEFMIWDLSKSKVYKATDFEYNEDLYDDLAFEQKFVLISDLIPSVWKKEMVSKLFQTRKTISIMISETRMLENKMFF
;
A
#
# COMPACT_ATOMS: atom_id res chain seq x y z
N MET A 1 12.40 8.74 -2.61
CA MET A 1 11.85 7.42 -3.02
C MET A 1 10.84 7.67 -4.12
N ILE A 2 10.83 6.87 -5.20
CA ILE A 2 10.08 7.15 -6.45
C ILE A 2 9.37 5.89 -6.96
N GLY A 3 8.73 5.11 -6.07
CA GLY A 3 8.03 3.86 -6.43
C GLY A 3 6.80 4.10 -7.31
N GLY A 4 5.60 4.11 -6.71
CA GLY A 4 4.36 4.40 -7.44
C GLY A 4 4.29 5.79 -8.09
N GLN A 5 5.13 6.73 -7.64
CA GLN A 5 5.30 8.04 -8.28
C GLN A 5 5.87 7.93 -9.70
N LEU A 6 6.83 7.03 -9.94
CA LEU A 6 7.41 6.84 -11.27
C LEU A 6 6.38 6.24 -12.23
N ILE A 7 5.61 5.25 -11.75
CA ILE A 7 4.50 4.68 -12.52
C ILE A 7 3.50 5.77 -12.89
N SER A 8 3.15 6.63 -11.92
CA SER A 8 2.23 7.74 -12.14
C SER A 8 2.77 8.75 -13.14
N TYR A 9 4.06 9.06 -13.09
CA TYR A 9 4.74 9.97 -14.03
C TYR A 9 4.69 9.43 -15.47
N LEU A 10 4.98 8.14 -15.66
CA LEU A 10 4.94 7.49 -16.98
C LEU A 10 3.51 7.43 -17.54
N ASN A 11 2.50 7.37 -16.67
CA ASN A 11 1.09 7.29 -17.06
C ASN A 11 0.44 8.66 -17.32
N ARG A 12 1.18 9.76 -17.23
CA ARG A 12 0.64 11.10 -17.49
C ARG A 12 0.28 11.28 -18.98
N PRO A 13 -0.85 11.93 -19.30
CA PRO A 13 -1.25 12.18 -20.69
C PRO A 13 -0.16 12.88 -21.51
N GLU A 14 0.53 13.85 -20.91
CA GLU A 14 1.62 14.61 -21.52
C GLU A 14 2.80 13.71 -21.94
N THR A 15 3.05 12.65 -21.16
CA THR A 15 4.08 11.64 -21.42
C THR A 15 3.65 10.68 -22.54
N LEU A 16 2.34 10.46 -22.71
CA LEU A 16 1.76 9.51 -23.66
C LEU A 16 1.41 10.12 -25.02
N HIS A 17 1.24 11.45 -25.11
CA HIS A 17 0.86 12.15 -26.34
C HIS A 17 2.01 12.40 -27.34
N LEU A 18 3.21 11.85 -27.10
CA LEU A 18 4.32 11.90 -28.06
C LEU A 18 4.01 11.02 -29.31
N SER A 19 3.38 11.65 -30.29
CA SER A 19 2.77 11.08 -31.50
C SER A 19 3.62 10.04 -32.24
N LYS A 20 2.99 8.93 -32.66
CA LYS A 20 3.47 7.93 -33.64
C LYS A 20 4.89 7.37 -33.44
N SER A 21 5.39 7.36 -32.21
CA SER A 21 6.71 6.83 -31.88
C SER A 21 6.62 5.47 -31.16
N ILE A 22 7.75 4.75 -31.06
CA ILE A 22 7.88 3.55 -30.23
C ILE A 22 7.76 3.84 -28.72
N ILE A 23 7.81 5.13 -28.35
CA ILE A 23 7.93 5.62 -26.97
C ILE A 23 6.67 5.33 -26.14
N PRO A 24 5.43 5.62 -26.60
CA PRO A 24 4.22 5.23 -25.85
C PRO A 24 4.13 3.71 -25.61
N THR A 25 4.53 2.90 -26.59
CA THR A 25 4.56 1.43 -26.44
C THR A 25 5.60 1.00 -25.40
N LEU A 26 6.77 1.66 -25.38
CA LEU A 26 7.81 1.40 -24.39
C LEU A 26 7.32 1.80 -22.98
N PHE A 27 6.70 2.97 -22.83
CA PHE A 27 6.14 3.42 -21.55
C PHE A 27 5.02 2.50 -21.07
N ALA A 28 4.12 2.05 -21.96
CA ALA A 28 3.10 1.07 -21.60
C ALA A 28 3.71 -0.24 -21.08
N LYS A 29 4.82 -0.71 -21.67
CA LYS A 29 5.56 -1.87 -21.15
C LYS A 29 6.19 -1.59 -19.79
N CYS A 30 6.83 -0.44 -19.60
CA CYS A 30 7.41 -0.05 -18.30
C CYS A 30 6.35 0.06 -17.20
N ILE A 31 5.20 0.69 -17.49
CA ILE A 31 4.06 0.77 -16.58
C ILE A 31 3.56 -0.62 -16.25
N LYS A 32 3.36 -1.49 -17.25
CA LYS A 32 2.90 -2.87 -17.02
C LYS A 32 3.86 -3.63 -16.10
N THR A 33 5.16 -3.58 -16.36
CA THR A 33 6.16 -4.25 -15.53
C THR A 33 6.21 -3.66 -14.12
N GLY A 34 6.20 -2.33 -13.99
CA GLY A 34 6.16 -1.67 -12.68
C GLY A 34 4.92 -2.06 -11.88
N MET A 35 3.75 -2.09 -12.52
CA MET A 35 2.50 -2.53 -11.91
C MET A 35 2.53 -4.01 -11.52
N GLN A 36 3.22 -4.88 -12.25
CA GLN A 36 3.37 -6.29 -11.85
C GLN A 36 4.11 -6.43 -10.52
N TYR A 37 5.24 -5.71 -10.35
CA TYR A 37 5.95 -5.65 -9.07
C TYR A 37 5.07 -5.04 -7.96
N TYR A 38 4.39 -3.94 -8.28
CA TYR A 38 3.52 -3.25 -7.32
C TYR A 38 2.34 -4.10 -6.85
N ASN A 39 1.76 -4.88 -7.76
CA ASN A 39 0.71 -5.85 -7.43
C ASN A 39 1.26 -6.98 -6.55
N GLY A 40 2.51 -7.41 -6.76
CA GLY A 40 3.16 -8.40 -5.89
C GLY A 40 3.24 -7.93 -4.44
N PHE A 41 3.59 -6.65 -4.21
CA PHE A 41 3.56 -6.05 -2.86
C PHE A 41 2.16 -6.02 -2.25
N LEU A 42 1.15 -5.68 -3.06
CA LEU A 42 -0.24 -5.69 -2.62
C LEU A 42 -0.71 -7.10 -2.24
N GLU A 43 -0.41 -8.10 -3.05
CA GLU A 43 -0.74 -9.50 -2.76
C GLU A 43 -0.06 -9.95 -1.47
N GLU A 44 1.23 -9.67 -1.30
CA GLU A 44 1.95 -9.98 -0.06
C GLU A 44 1.27 -9.34 1.16
N PHE A 45 0.92 -8.05 1.06
CA PHE A 45 0.23 -7.33 2.13
C PHE A 45 -1.14 -7.93 2.48
N LEU A 46 -1.94 -8.27 1.45
CA LEU A 46 -3.28 -8.80 1.65
C LEU A 46 -3.26 -10.21 2.27
N TYR A 47 -2.35 -11.08 1.82
CA TYR A 47 -2.28 -12.47 2.28
C TYR A 47 -1.47 -12.65 3.56
N ASN A 48 -0.30 -12.02 3.67
CA ASN A 48 0.62 -12.21 4.79
C ASN A 48 0.43 -11.17 5.88
N GLY A 49 -0.14 -10.01 5.53
CA GLY A 49 -0.31 -8.93 6.47
C GLY A 49 0.92 -8.07 6.71
N ASP A 50 1.96 -8.27 5.93
CA ASP A 50 3.12 -7.42 5.86
C ASP A 50 3.72 -7.46 4.44
N VAL A 51 4.62 -6.52 4.15
CA VAL A 51 5.40 -6.52 2.91
C VAL A 51 6.86 -6.66 3.30
N LYS A 52 7.50 -7.76 2.90
CA LYS A 52 8.94 -8.03 3.13
C LYS A 52 9.74 -7.79 1.86
N SER A 53 9.10 -7.92 0.70
CA SER A 53 9.75 -7.73 -0.60
C SER A 53 9.97 -6.25 -0.98
N ASP A 54 9.50 -5.29 -0.16
CA ASP A 54 9.71 -3.85 -0.34
C ASP A 54 10.65 -3.26 0.75
N PRO A 55 11.97 -3.48 0.67
CA PRO A 55 12.92 -2.94 1.64
C PRO A 55 13.15 -1.43 1.51
N GLN A 56 12.71 -0.82 0.40
CA GLN A 56 12.95 0.59 0.09
C GLN A 56 11.70 1.46 0.27
N HIS A 57 10.62 0.91 0.82
CA HIS A 57 9.37 1.63 1.09
C HIS A 57 8.79 2.30 -0.17
N GLU A 58 8.89 1.63 -1.32
CA GLU A 58 8.35 2.08 -2.60
C GLU A 58 6.85 1.82 -2.73
N PHE A 59 6.31 0.90 -1.92
CA PHE A 59 4.90 0.57 -1.84
C PHE A 59 4.13 1.60 -1.00
N MET A 60 2.85 1.77 -1.30
CA MET A 60 1.98 2.78 -0.66
C MET A 60 1.61 2.46 0.79
N ILE A 61 1.83 1.23 1.27
CA ILE A 61 1.51 0.86 2.65
C ILE A 61 2.81 0.57 3.38
N TRP A 62 3.11 1.35 4.40
CA TRP A 62 4.34 1.20 5.17
C TRP A 62 4.06 0.56 6.52
N ASP A 63 4.94 -0.37 6.91
CA ASP A 63 4.99 -0.91 8.26
C ASP A 63 5.94 -0.06 9.12
N LEU A 64 5.36 0.80 9.96
CA LEU A 64 6.07 1.69 10.87
C LEU A 64 6.82 0.93 11.96
N SER A 65 6.41 -0.30 12.31
CA SER A 65 7.15 -1.11 13.29
C SER A 65 8.53 -1.54 12.79
N LYS A 66 8.72 -1.55 11.47
CA LYS A 66 10.00 -1.84 10.81
C LYS A 66 10.81 -0.56 10.55
N SER A 67 10.18 0.61 10.60
CA SER A 67 10.84 1.90 10.38
C SER A 67 11.52 2.38 11.65
N LYS A 68 12.81 2.73 11.55
CA LYS A 68 13.53 3.42 12.63
C LYS A 68 13.41 4.94 12.55
N VAL A 69 12.78 5.44 11.48
CA VAL A 69 12.82 6.85 11.09
C VAL A 69 11.45 7.50 11.24
N TYR A 70 10.38 6.80 10.87
CA TYR A 70 9.02 7.34 10.86
C TYR A 70 8.17 6.74 11.99
N LYS A 71 7.36 7.57 12.63
CA LYS A 71 6.39 7.22 13.67
C LYS A 71 4.98 7.56 13.20
N ALA A 72 3.98 6.94 13.83
CA ALA A 72 2.58 7.23 13.51
C ALA A 72 2.25 8.72 13.74
N THR A 73 2.85 9.37 14.73
CA THR A 73 2.63 10.81 14.97
C THR A 73 3.13 11.73 13.85
N ASP A 74 3.90 11.22 12.90
CA ASP A 74 4.41 12.01 11.76
C ASP A 74 3.36 12.15 10.64
N PHE A 75 2.19 11.50 10.76
CA PHE A 75 1.13 11.51 9.78
C PHE A 75 -0.18 12.02 10.39
N GLU A 76 -0.93 12.85 9.66
CA GLU A 76 -2.24 13.34 10.09
C GLU A 76 -3.27 12.20 9.98
N TYR A 77 -3.78 11.74 11.12
CA TYR A 77 -4.86 10.76 11.20
C TYR A 77 -6.15 11.45 11.61
N ASN A 78 -7.23 11.29 10.84
CA ASN A 78 -8.58 11.72 11.24
C ASN A 78 -9.11 10.73 12.28
N GLU A 79 -9.41 11.18 13.50
CA GLU A 79 -9.75 10.34 14.67
C GLU A 79 -11.11 9.60 14.58
N ASP A 80 -11.99 9.94 13.63
CA ASP A 80 -13.42 9.56 13.64
C ASP A 80 -13.77 8.11 13.22
N LEU A 81 -12.81 7.17 13.22
CA LEU A 81 -12.94 5.82 12.62
C LEU A 81 -12.31 4.67 13.44
N TYR A 82 -11.90 4.91 14.70
CA TYR A 82 -10.86 4.09 15.34
C TYR A 82 -11.31 3.49 16.69
N ASP A 83 -11.85 2.27 16.66
CA ASP A 83 -11.95 1.43 17.87
C ASP A 83 -10.67 0.56 18.09
N ASP A 84 -9.71 0.56 17.16
CA ASP A 84 -8.55 -0.34 17.23
C ASP A 84 -7.21 0.34 16.83
N LEU A 85 -6.62 1.08 17.79
CA LEU A 85 -5.39 1.87 17.65
C LEU A 85 -4.16 1.08 17.16
N ALA A 86 -4.12 -0.24 17.36
CA ALA A 86 -2.93 -1.06 17.10
C ALA A 86 -2.59 -1.22 15.61
N PHE A 87 -3.61 -1.26 14.73
CA PHE A 87 -3.38 -1.44 13.29
C PHE A 87 -2.83 -0.16 12.66
N GLU A 88 -3.43 1.00 12.96
CA GLU A 88 -3.01 2.29 12.39
C GLU A 88 -1.74 2.87 13.03
N GLN A 89 -1.38 2.44 14.24
CA GLN A 89 -0.03 2.68 14.78
C GLN A 89 1.05 1.88 14.04
N LYS A 90 0.68 0.76 13.41
CA LYS A 90 1.61 -0.11 12.69
C LYS A 90 1.68 0.23 11.21
N PHE A 91 0.55 0.51 10.56
CA PHE A 91 0.49 0.71 9.11
C PHE A 91 0.02 2.12 8.76
N VAL A 92 0.70 2.73 7.79
CA VAL A 92 0.30 4.00 7.21
C VAL A 92 0.14 3.86 5.70
N LEU A 93 -0.87 4.54 5.15
CA LEU A 93 -1.10 4.66 3.72
C LEU A 93 -0.47 5.97 3.20
N ILE A 94 0.55 5.86 2.37
CA ILE A 94 1.22 6.99 1.72
C ILE A 94 0.52 7.31 0.40
N SER A 95 -0.31 8.34 0.41
CA SER A 95 -1.16 8.73 -0.72
C SER A 95 -0.39 9.07 -1.99
N ASP A 96 0.82 9.63 -1.85
CA ASP A 96 1.71 10.01 -2.95
C ASP A 96 2.33 8.83 -3.68
N LEU A 97 2.40 7.67 -3.01
CA LEU A 97 2.91 6.44 -3.61
C LEU A 97 1.81 5.64 -4.30
N ILE A 98 0.54 6.03 -4.22
CA ILE A 98 -0.53 5.35 -4.95
C ILE A 98 -0.34 5.57 -6.46
N PRO A 99 -0.14 4.52 -7.27
CA PRO A 99 0.00 4.67 -8.71
C PRO A 99 -1.28 5.28 -9.29
N SER A 100 -1.15 6.27 -10.19
CA SER A 100 -2.30 6.95 -10.81
C SER A 100 -3.22 6.02 -11.62
N VAL A 101 -2.73 4.84 -11.96
CA VAL A 101 -3.51 3.77 -12.63
C VAL A 101 -4.60 3.23 -11.70
N TRP A 102 -4.43 3.36 -10.39
CA TRP A 102 -5.40 2.97 -9.37
C TRP A 102 -6.24 4.14 -8.90
N LYS A 103 -7.51 3.84 -8.63
CA LYS A 103 -8.42 4.77 -7.95
C LYS A 103 -8.09 4.81 -6.47
N LYS A 104 -7.87 6.02 -5.91
CA LYS A 104 -7.54 6.20 -4.50
C LYS A 104 -8.62 5.63 -3.57
N GLU A 105 -9.88 5.68 -3.98
CA GLU A 105 -11.01 5.12 -3.23
C GLU A 105 -10.92 3.59 -3.13
N MET A 106 -10.45 2.92 -4.19
CA MET A 106 -10.26 1.47 -4.20
C MET A 106 -9.12 1.06 -3.25
N VAL A 107 -8.01 1.80 -3.28
CA VAL A 107 -6.88 1.57 -2.37
C VAL A 107 -7.29 1.77 -0.92
N SER A 108 -8.07 2.81 -0.64
CA SER A 108 -8.60 3.07 0.70
C SER A 108 -9.47 1.90 1.18
N LYS A 109 -10.32 1.35 0.31
CA LYS A 109 -11.12 0.16 0.63
C LYS A 109 -10.26 -1.06 0.91
N LEU A 110 -9.21 -1.32 0.12
CA LEU A 110 -8.28 -2.44 0.34
C LEU A 110 -7.57 -2.33 1.69
N PHE A 111 -7.13 -1.12 2.04
CA PHE A 111 -6.52 -0.85 3.35
C PHE A 111 -7.49 -1.16 4.50
N GLN A 112 -8.74 -0.69 4.41
CA GLN A 112 -9.77 -0.97 5.41
C GLN A 112 -10.13 -2.46 5.48
N THR A 113 -10.24 -3.15 4.33
CA THR A 113 -10.46 -4.60 4.32
C THR A 113 -9.34 -5.33 5.06
N ARG A 114 -8.08 -4.94 4.86
CA ARG A 114 -6.97 -5.58 5.57
C ARG A 114 -6.97 -5.26 7.07
N LYS A 115 -7.37 -4.04 7.46
CA LYS A 115 -7.62 -3.68 8.86
C LYS A 115 -8.63 -4.65 9.48
N THR A 116 -9.81 -4.82 8.87
CA THR A 116 -10.83 -5.75 9.35
C THR A 116 -10.32 -7.19 9.46
N ILE A 117 -9.57 -7.68 8.47
CA ILE A 117 -8.96 -9.02 8.53
C ILE A 117 -7.99 -9.14 9.73
N SER A 118 -7.20 -8.10 10.01
CA SER A 118 -6.27 -8.11 11.15
C SER A 118 -6.98 -8.20 12.49
N ILE A 119 -8.09 -7.47 12.64
CA ILE A 119 -8.93 -7.49 13.84
C ILE A 119 -9.48 -8.89 14.04
N MET A 120 -10.10 -9.47 13.01
CA MET A 120 -10.66 -10.84 13.08
C MET A 120 -9.60 -11.89 13.46
N ILE A 121 -8.38 -11.79 12.92
CA ILE A 121 -7.27 -12.69 13.27
C ILE A 121 -6.87 -12.51 14.75
N SER A 122 -6.80 -11.26 15.23
CA SER A 122 -6.46 -10.95 16.62
C SER A 122 -7.49 -11.51 17.61
N GLU A 123 -8.77 -11.26 17.35
CA GLU A 123 -9.88 -11.75 18.17
C GLU A 123 -9.91 -13.28 18.23
N THR A 124 -9.73 -13.94 17.08
CA THR A 124 -9.69 -15.42 17.00
C THR A 124 -8.58 -15.98 17.89
N ARG A 125 -7.37 -15.41 17.83
CA ARG A 125 -6.25 -15.82 18.68
C ARG A 125 -6.53 -15.59 20.18
N MET A 126 -7.21 -14.50 20.53
CA MET A 126 -7.61 -14.25 21.91
C MET A 126 -8.60 -15.30 22.43
N LEU A 127 -9.55 -15.73 21.59
CA LEU A 127 -10.50 -16.78 21.93
C LEU A 127 -9.81 -18.14 22.11
N GLU A 128 -8.89 -18.49 21.21
CA GLU A 128 -8.06 -19.70 21.34
C GLU A 128 -7.32 -19.71 22.67
N ASN A 129 -6.60 -18.63 23.00
CA ASN A 129 -5.84 -18.54 24.24
C ASN A 129 -6.72 -18.67 25.50
N LYS A 130 -7.96 -18.17 25.48
CA LYS A 130 -8.90 -18.28 26.61
C LYS A 130 -9.49 -19.68 26.80
N MET A 131 -9.52 -20.52 25.76
CA MET A 131 -10.04 -21.90 25.86
C MET A 131 -9.02 -22.88 26.47
N PHE A 132 -7.74 -22.49 26.56
CA PHE A 132 -6.67 -23.32 27.12
C PHE A 132 -6.31 -22.98 28.59
N PHE A 133 -7.09 -22.10 29.24
CA PHE A 133 -7.03 -21.81 30.69
C PHE A 133 -8.37 -22.14 31.35
#